data_AF-A0A929W0N8-F1
#
_entry.id   AF-A0A929W0N8-F1
#
_cell.length_a   1.000
_cell.length_b   1.000
_cell.length_c   1.000
_cell.angle_alpha   90.00
_cell.angle_beta   90.00
_cell.angle_gamma   90.00
#
_symmetry.space_group_name_H-M   'P 1'
#
loop_
_entity.id
_entity.type
_entity.pdbx_description
1 polymer ?
#
loop_
_entity_poly.entity_id
_entity_poly.type
_entity_poly.pdbx_seq_one_letter_code
_entity_poly.pdbx_strand_id
1 'polypeptide(L)'
;AVDWDDTKIIEAEPGEYITIARKAKGSDNWFVGNVAGYDGHKSNFMFDFLDAGKTYTATIYADAKDAHYKTNAEVYTIRKVKVKKGSKLSLQSAPGGGFAISIFPDKK
;
A
#
# COMPACT_ATOMS: atom_id res chain seq x y z
N ALA A 1 -10.16 -9.19 3.63
CA ALA A 1 -11.45 -8.60 4.06
C ALA A 1 -12.15 -8.03 2.84
N VAL A 2 -13.47 -7.96 2.85
CA VAL A 2 -14.28 -7.41 1.74
C VAL A 2 -15.30 -6.36 2.24
N ASP A 3 -15.25 -6.00 3.52
CA ASP A 3 -16.09 -4.98 4.18
C ASP A 3 -15.20 -4.09 5.06
N TRP A 4 -15.53 -2.79 5.17
CA TRP A 4 -14.62 -1.74 5.64
C TRP A 4 -15.28 -0.81 6.66
N ASP A 5 -14.60 -0.57 7.79
CA ASP A 5 -15.03 0.44 8.78
C ASP A 5 -14.56 1.85 8.41
N ASP A 6 -13.43 1.95 7.71
CA ASP A 6 -12.85 3.23 7.32
C ASP A 6 -12.13 3.12 5.98
N THR A 7 -12.13 4.22 5.23
CA THR A 7 -11.44 4.37 3.95
C THR A 7 -10.76 5.73 3.91
N LYS A 8 -9.45 5.73 3.66
CA LYS A 8 -8.63 6.93 3.47
C LYS A 8 -8.12 6.96 2.04
N ILE A 9 -8.42 8.04 1.33
CA ILE A 9 -7.78 8.36 0.06
C ILE A 9 -6.46 9.03 0.41
N ILE A 10 -5.35 8.35 0.10
CA ILE A 10 -4.00 8.80 0.45
C ILE A 10 -3.46 9.70 -0.66
N GLU A 11 -3.62 9.24 -1.90
CA GLU A 11 -3.19 9.92 -3.12
C GLU A 11 -4.24 9.62 -4.19
N ALA A 12 -4.61 10.59 -5.01
CA ALA A 12 -5.48 10.36 -6.16
C ALA A 12 -5.27 11.47 -7.19
N GLU A 13 -5.02 11.07 -8.44
CA GLU A 13 -5.04 11.94 -9.60
C GLU A 13 -5.69 11.17 -10.76
N PRO A 14 -6.84 11.61 -11.29
CA PRO A 14 -7.55 10.90 -12.35
C PRO A 14 -6.68 10.63 -13.59
N GLY A 15 -6.66 9.39 -14.05
CA GLY A 15 -5.83 8.95 -15.19
C GLY A 15 -4.39 8.60 -14.83
N GLU A 16 -3.89 9.07 -13.67
CA GLU A 16 -2.49 8.93 -13.28
C GLU A 16 -2.29 7.87 -12.19
N TYR A 17 -2.91 8.01 -11.02
CA TYR A 17 -2.73 7.06 -9.91
C TYR A 17 -3.80 7.19 -8.84
N ILE A 18 -3.96 6.13 -8.05
CA ILE A 18 -4.74 6.18 -6.81
C ILE A 18 -4.09 5.27 -5.75
N THR A 19 -3.99 5.77 -4.52
CA THR A 19 -3.55 5.02 -3.33
C THR A 19 -4.65 5.12 -2.28
N ILE A 20 -5.20 3.97 -1.86
CA ILE A 20 -6.28 3.90 -0.86
C ILE A 20 -5.82 3.03 0.31
N ALA A 21 -6.04 3.51 1.54
CA ALA A 21 -5.94 2.70 2.75
C ALA A 21 -7.34 2.40 3.30
N ARG A 22 -7.63 1.13 3.65
CA ARG A 22 -8.93 0.72 4.20
C ARG A 22 -8.76 -0.10 5.46
N LYS A 23 -9.55 0.20 6.49
CA LYS A 23 -9.63 -0.55 7.75
C LYS A 23 -10.68 -1.64 7.61
N ALA A 24 -10.29 -2.90 7.78
CA ALA A 24 -11.22 -4.02 7.71
C ALA A 24 -12.20 -3.98 8.88
N LYS A 25 -13.49 -4.18 8.58
CA LYS A 25 -14.58 -4.06 9.54
C LYS A 25 -14.39 -4.94 10.79
N GLY A 26 -14.63 -4.36 11.96
CA GLY A 26 -14.52 -5.04 13.26
C GLY A 26 -13.10 -5.45 13.63
N SER A 27 -12.07 -4.87 12.99
CA SER A 27 -10.67 -5.24 13.22
C SER A 27 -9.74 -4.04 13.16
N ASP A 28 -8.51 -4.21 13.66
CA ASP A 28 -7.43 -3.22 13.50
C ASP A 28 -6.57 -3.48 12.26
N ASN A 29 -7.00 -4.36 11.37
CA ASN A 29 -6.27 -4.70 10.16
C ASN A 29 -6.48 -3.62 9.10
N TRP A 30 -5.39 -3.13 8.53
CA TRP A 30 -5.42 -2.18 7.43
C TRP A 30 -4.90 -2.82 6.15
N PHE A 31 -5.44 -2.37 5.02
CA PHE A 31 -5.01 -2.76 3.69
C PHE A 31 -4.77 -1.50 2.87
N VAL A 32 -3.63 -1.43 2.19
CA VAL A 32 -3.32 -0.34 1.25
C VAL A 32 -3.22 -0.94 -0.14
N GLY A 33 -3.83 -0.28 -1.12
CA GLY A 33 -3.68 -0.61 -2.53
C GLY A 33 -3.32 0.64 -3.32
N ASN A 34 -2.40 0.48 -4.27
CA ASN A 34 -2.07 1.46 -5.28
C ASN A 34 -2.18 0.84 -6.67
N VAL A 35 -2.67 1.63 -7.62
CA VAL A 35 -2.53 1.37 -9.05
C VAL A 35 -2.04 2.65 -9.72
N ALA A 36 -1.13 2.48 -10.68
CA ALA A 36 -0.57 3.56 -11.48
C ALA A 36 -0.95 3.41 -12.96
N GLY A 37 -1.05 4.54 -13.64
CA GLY A 37 -1.29 4.66 -15.07
C GLY A 37 -0.04 4.32 -15.89
N TYR A 38 -0.01 4.82 -17.13
CA TYR A 38 1.02 4.42 -18.10
C TYR A 38 2.43 4.92 -17.78
N ASP A 39 2.56 6.00 -17.00
CA ASP A 39 3.86 6.57 -16.66
C ASP A 39 4.40 6.02 -15.32
N GLY A 40 3.68 5.09 -14.69
CA GLY A 40 3.97 4.62 -13.35
C GLY A 40 3.73 5.71 -12.30
N HIS A 41 4.17 5.48 -11.06
CA HIS A 41 4.00 6.46 -10.00
C HIS A 41 4.97 6.23 -8.84
N LYS A 42 5.47 7.30 -8.23
CA LYS A 42 6.25 7.23 -6.98
C LYS A 42 5.42 7.74 -5.81
N SER A 43 4.84 6.82 -5.05
CA SER A 43 4.09 7.13 -3.84
C SER A 43 5.03 7.49 -2.69
N ASN A 44 4.74 8.58 -1.99
CA ASN A 44 5.43 8.96 -0.76
C ASN A 44 4.39 9.31 0.30
N PHE A 45 4.07 8.34 1.16
CA PHE A 45 3.01 8.52 2.14
C PHE A 45 3.43 8.13 3.55
N MET A 46 2.62 8.58 4.50
CA MET A 46 2.78 8.29 5.92
C MET A 46 1.66 7.37 6.39
N PHE A 47 1.96 6.51 7.35
CA PHE A 47 1.00 5.63 7.99
C PHE A 47 0.17 6.35 9.07
N ASP A 48 -0.24 7.60 8.84
CA ASP A 48 -0.91 8.45 9.83
C ASP A 48 -2.33 7.98 10.19
N PHE A 49 -2.90 7.13 9.33
CA PHE A 49 -4.19 6.47 9.55
C PHE A 49 -4.12 5.32 10.55
N LEU A 50 -2.93 4.83 10.92
CA LEU A 50 -2.80 3.76 11.91
C LEU A 50 -3.16 4.26 13.32
N ASP A 51 -3.57 3.32 14.19
CA ASP A 51 -3.96 3.67 15.55
C ASP A 51 -2.73 4.11 16.38
N ALA A 52 -2.90 5.12 17.22
CA ALA A 52 -1.83 5.63 18.08
C ALA A 52 -1.38 4.56 19.10
N GLY A 53 -0.07 4.49 19.35
CA GLY A 53 0.52 3.58 20.34
C GLY A 53 0.57 2.10 19.94
N LYS A 54 0.10 1.73 18.74
CA LYS A 54 0.20 0.37 18.22
C LYS A 54 1.36 0.22 17.23
N THR A 55 1.95 -0.96 17.22
CA THR A 55 2.92 -1.41 16.20
C THR A 55 2.24 -2.45 15.33
N TYR A 56 2.54 -2.41 14.04
CA TYR A 56 1.98 -3.29 13.03
C TYR A 56 3.11 -3.94 12.23
N THR A 57 2.84 -5.12 11.69
CA THR A 57 3.64 -5.72 10.63
C THR A 57 2.96 -5.45 9.29
N ALA A 58 3.63 -4.66 8.44
CA ALA A 58 3.23 -4.42 7.06
C ALA A 58 3.94 -5.42 6.14
N THR A 59 3.17 -6.25 5.43
CA THR A 59 3.66 -7.07 4.31
C THR A 59 3.36 -6.32 3.02
N ILE A 60 4.43 -5.94 2.31
CA ILE A 60 4.40 -5.14 1.09
C ILE A 60 4.61 -6.07 -0.10
N TYR A 61 3.67 -6.05 -1.03
CA TYR A 61 3.71 -6.69 -2.34
C TYR A 61 3.82 -5.57 -3.35
N ALA A 62 4.94 -5.45 -4.05
CA ALA A 62 5.19 -4.34 -4.96
C ALA A 62 5.91 -4.82 -6.21
N ASP A 63 5.71 -4.11 -7.30
CA ASP A 63 6.47 -4.27 -8.54
C ASP A 63 7.98 -4.36 -8.27
N ALA A 64 8.66 -5.26 -9.00
CA ALA A 64 10.12 -5.28 -9.03
C ALA A 64 10.66 -4.09 -9.85
N LYS A 65 11.97 -3.82 -9.74
CA LYS A 65 12.62 -2.67 -10.39
C LYS A 65 12.45 -2.65 -11.92
N ASP A 66 12.37 -3.84 -12.53
CA ASP A 66 12.25 -4.09 -13.96
C ASP A 66 10.85 -4.54 -14.39
N ALA A 67 9.85 -4.38 -13.51
CA ALA A 67 8.46 -4.66 -13.81
C ALA A 67 7.91 -3.69 -14.87
N HIS A 68 7.05 -4.19 -15.75
CA HIS A 68 6.32 -3.39 -16.73
C HIS A 68 5.15 -4.19 -17.29
N TYR A 69 3.97 -3.58 -17.41
CA TYR A 69 2.75 -4.28 -17.87
C TYR A 69 2.82 -4.97 -19.25
N LYS A 70 3.75 -4.59 -20.14
CA LYS A 70 3.89 -5.13 -21.51
C LYS A 70 5.02 -6.13 -21.63
N THR A 71 6.16 -5.81 -21.04
CA THR A 71 7.41 -6.53 -21.29
C THR A 71 7.80 -7.46 -20.15
N ASN A 72 7.31 -7.23 -18.94
CA ASN A 72 7.72 -8.01 -17.76
C ASN A 72 6.68 -7.86 -16.62
N ALA A 73 5.48 -8.43 -16.82
CA ALA A 73 4.32 -8.14 -15.96
C ALA A 73 4.30 -8.92 -14.64
N GLU A 74 5.04 -10.03 -14.54
CA GLU A 74 4.91 -10.99 -13.42
C GLU A 74 5.97 -10.82 -12.34
N VAL A 75 6.90 -9.86 -12.49
CA VAL A 75 8.00 -9.67 -11.53
C VAL A 75 7.60 -8.74 -10.39
N TYR A 76 7.70 -9.26 -9.17
CA TYR A 76 7.35 -8.52 -7.96
C TYR A 76 8.29 -8.87 -6.80
N THR A 77 8.25 -8.03 -5.77
CA THR A 77 8.95 -8.24 -4.50
C THR A 77 7.95 -8.35 -3.36
N ILE A 78 8.27 -9.18 -2.37
CA ILE A 78 7.52 -9.27 -1.12
C ILE A 78 8.48 -9.02 0.03
N ARG A 79 8.15 -8.06 0.91
CA ARG A 79 8.92 -7.82 2.13
C ARG A 79 8.02 -7.47 3.30
N LYS A 80 8.50 -7.76 4.52
CA LYS A 80 7.82 -7.41 5.77
C LYS A 80 8.59 -6.33 6.50
N VAL A 81 7.89 -5.33 7.03
CA VAL A 81 8.47 -4.25 7.83
C VAL A 81 7.57 -3.92 9.01
N LYS A 82 8.17 -3.53 10.13
CA LYS A 82 7.45 -3.00 11.30
C LYS A 82 7.13 -1.54 11.05
N VAL A 83 5.88 -1.15 11.27
CA VAL A 83 5.40 0.24 11.10
C VAL A 83 4.53 0.66 12.27
N LYS A 84 4.43 1.96 12.48
CA LYS A 84 3.53 2.61 13.45
C LYS A 84 2.98 3.89 12.83
N LYS A 85 2.03 4.53 13.51
CA LYS A 85 1.55 5.86 13.12
C LYS A 85 2.73 6.82 12.91
N GLY A 86 2.73 7.55 11.78
CA GLY A 86 3.82 8.45 11.39
C GLY A 86 5.03 7.80 10.73
N SER A 87 5.10 6.47 10.62
CA SER A 87 6.07 5.80 9.76
C SER A 87 5.91 6.29 8.31
N LYS A 88 7.02 6.43 7.58
CA LYS A 88 7.04 6.85 6.18
C LYS A 88 7.32 5.67 5.26
N LEU A 89 6.72 5.66 4.09
CA LEU A 89 7.01 4.69 3.04
C LEU A 89 7.10 5.37 1.67
N SER A 90 8.13 4.99 0.93
CA SER A 90 8.31 5.36 -0.47
C SER A 90 8.29 4.07 -1.30
N LEU A 91 7.41 4.02 -2.31
CA LEU A 91 7.29 2.90 -3.23
C LEU A 91 7.19 3.42 -4.66
N GLN A 92 7.79 2.67 -5.58
CA GLN A 92 7.67 2.90 -7.01
C GLN A 92 6.70 1.85 -7.57
N SER A 93 5.66 2.31 -8.23
CA SER A 93 4.80 1.52 -9.10
C SER A 93 5.33 1.63 -10.52
N ALA A 94 5.43 0.50 -11.22
CA ALA A 94 5.79 0.46 -12.62
C ALA A 94 4.66 1.03 -13.49
N PRO A 95 4.94 1.35 -14.78
CA PRO A 95 3.91 1.55 -15.79
C PRO A 95 2.83 0.46 -15.77
N GLY A 96 1.58 0.85 -15.56
CA GLY A 96 0.42 -0.05 -15.46
C GLY A 96 0.46 -1.02 -14.28
N GLY A 97 1.34 -0.77 -13.31
CA GLY A 97 1.57 -1.60 -12.14
C GLY A 97 0.98 -1.00 -10.86
N GLY A 98 1.57 -1.35 -9.73
CA GLY A 98 1.08 -0.95 -8.43
C GLY A 98 1.74 -1.67 -7.26
N PHE A 99 1.09 -1.54 -6.10
CA PHE A 99 1.46 -2.29 -4.92
C PHE A 99 0.25 -2.56 -4.02
N ALA A 100 0.35 -3.60 -3.22
CA ALA A 100 -0.59 -3.93 -2.17
C ALA A 100 0.14 -4.10 -0.83
N ILE A 101 -0.49 -3.71 0.26
CA ILE A 101 0.08 -3.84 1.61
C ILE A 101 -0.99 -4.38 2.54
N SER A 102 -0.70 -5.49 3.21
CA SER A 102 -1.48 -5.93 4.37
C SER A 102 -0.77 -5.49 5.65
N ILE A 103 -1.49 -4.81 6.55
CA ILE A 103 -0.94 -4.22 7.76
C ILE A 103 -1.71 -4.76 8.96
N PHE A 104 -1.11 -5.66 9.71
CA PHE A 104 -1.76 -6.30 10.86
C PHE A 104 -1.11 -5.87 12.16
N PRO A 105 -1.90 -5.64 13.22
CA PRO A 105 -1.35 -5.29 14.52
C PRO A 105 -0.49 -6.45 15.01
N ASP A 106 0.66 -6.12 15.60
CA ASP A 106 1.46 -7.14 16.27
C ASP A 106 0.68 -7.71 17.46
N LYS A 107 0.79 -9.02 17.67
CA LYS A 107 0.26 -9.63 18.90
C LYS A 107 1.02 -9.04 20.09
N LYS A 108 0.26 -8.67 21.13
CA LYS A 108 0.83 -8.39 22.45
C LYS A 108 1.46 -9.66 23.02
#